data_AF-A0A2S6A680-F1
#
_entry.id   AF-A0A2S6A680-F1
#
_cell.length_a   1.000
_cell.length_b   1.000
_cell.length_c   1.000
_cell.angle_alpha   90.00
_cell.angle_beta   90.00
_cell.angle_gamma   90.00
#
_symmetry.space_group_name_H-M   'P 1'
#
loop_
_entity.id
_entity.type
_entity.pdbx_description
1 polymer ?
#
loop_
_entity_poly.entity_id
_entity_poly.type
_entity_poly.pdbx_seq_one_letter_code
_entity_poly.pdbx_strand_id
1 'polypeptide(L)'
;MTKPDPAVSIEQWQAKLLARIDRLAREHAMVQARGFGGYAGADGTPEQEWRSHLDALEAERETTEQLAIELGIPPRWVDRARTNGAEAAELSAPTAAIAQAVAHPSPAAGIPEAAASVSKQLFTDMAVVDVWHVHRMALLSAARDARLSAGRLSLGADPVADMQFHRNMNLHHQRAAGLSDAAQLSAPEVDALWDSPQVRTARQQAAEQINRWDDLQLEFEWRRYTRPTTDPALPPYIPVDPDTGAPTTHAQARPPDPDELIARAAAALGIDPERTDRLPIRLATAIDIALPGTDARDWAPDPATAPPPTSLRPDLGPEP
;
A
#
# COMPACT_ATOMS: atom_id res chain seq x y z
N MET A 1 -25.55 5.76 29.94
CA MET A 1 -24.79 6.70 29.08
C MET A 1 -23.35 6.26 29.10
N THR A 2 -22.97 5.41 28.15
CA THR A 2 -21.60 4.90 28.01
C THR A 2 -20.78 6.00 27.34
N LYS A 3 -19.72 6.44 28.02
CA LYS A 3 -18.77 7.43 27.49
C LYS A 3 -18.13 6.86 26.21
N PRO A 4 -18.06 7.60 25.08
CA PRO A 4 -17.26 7.17 23.95
C PRO A 4 -15.79 7.10 24.38
N ASP A 5 -15.16 5.96 24.13
CA ASP A 5 -13.74 5.72 24.44
C ASP A 5 -12.88 6.66 23.56
N PRO A 6 -11.95 7.45 24.12
CA PRO A 6 -11.27 8.47 23.35
C PRO A 6 -10.16 7.85 22.49
N ALA A 7 -10.04 8.40 21.28
CA ALA A 7 -8.91 8.42 20.35
C ALA A 7 -7.69 7.54 20.68
N VAL A 8 -7.30 6.71 19.71
CA VAL A 8 -6.15 5.78 19.74
C VAL A 8 -4.93 6.44 20.38
N SER A 9 -4.50 5.96 21.56
CA SER A 9 -3.29 6.44 22.23
C SER A 9 -2.03 5.97 21.48
N ILE A 10 -0.89 6.65 21.67
CA ILE A 10 0.39 6.22 21.08
C ILE A 10 0.71 4.77 21.51
N GLU A 11 0.41 4.41 22.74
CA GLU A 11 0.60 3.05 23.26
C GLU A 11 -0.35 2.05 22.59
N GLN A 12 -1.63 2.42 22.35
CA GLN A 12 -2.56 1.58 21.60
C GLN A 12 -2.10 1.40 20.15
N TRP A 13 -1.52 2.42 19.56
CA TRP A 13 -0.99 2.35 18.20
C TRP A 13 0.32 1.55 18.12
N GLN A 14 1.23 1.69 19.08
CA GLN A 14 2.41 0.85 19.19
C GLN A 14 2.03 -0.62 19.41
N ALA A 15 1.02 -0.89 20.24
CA ALA A 15 0.46 -2.23 20.43
C ALA A 15 -0.13 -2.78 19.12
N LYS A 16 -0.77 -1.94 18.29
CA LYS A 16 -1.31 -2.34 16.97
C LYS A 16 -0.21 -2.69 15.96
N LEU A 17 0.88 -1.92 15.91
CA LEU A 17 2.03 -2.25 15.05
C LEU A 17 2.65 -3.60 15.45
N LEU A 18 2.84 -3.83 16.75
CA LEU A 18 3.32 -5.11 17.26
C LEU A 18 2.36 -6.27 16.94
N ALA A 19 1.04 -6.06 17.08
CA ALA A 19 0.04 -7.07 16.73
C ALA A 19 0.03 -7.41 15.23
N ARG A 20 0.35 -6.44 14.34
CA ARG A 20 0.49 -6.70 12.90
C ARG A 20 1.75 -7.49 12.59
N ILE A 21 2.88 -7.19 13.24
CA ILE A 21 4.12 -7.96 13.09
C ILE A 21 3.87 -9.42 13.52
N ASP A 22 3.17 -9.67 14.64
CA ASP A 22 2.75 -11.02 15.06
C ASP A 22 1.89 -11.71 14.00
N ARG A 23 0.88 -11.02 13.47
CA ARG A 23 -0.02 -11.57 12.46
C ARG A 23 0.69 -11.92 11.16
N LEU A 24 1.52 -11.02 10.62
CA LEU A 24 2.28 -11.23 9.38
C LEU A 24 3.29 -12.38 9.55
N ALA A 25 3.97 -12.45 10.70
CA ALA A 25 4.88 -13.56 11.00
C ALA A 25 4.13 -14.91 11.10
N ARG A 26 2.94 -14.92 11.71
CA ARG A 26 2.08 -16.11 11.80
C ARG A 26 1.57 -16.55 10.44
N GLU A 27 1.06 -15.62 9.63
CA GLU A 27 0.52 -15.90 8.31
C GLU A 27 1.61 -16.43 7.37
N HIS A 28 2.78 -15.79 7.36
CA HIS A 28 3.95 -16.29 6.65
C HIS A 28 4.29 -17.73 7.06
N ALA A 29 4.38 -18.02 8.36
CA ALA A 29 4.67 -19.36 8.87
C ALA A 29 3.58 -20.39 8.49
N MET A 30 2.31 -20.01 8.55
CA MET A 30 1.19 -20.87 8.14
C MET A 30 1.21 -21.17 6.63
N VAL A 31 1.43 -20.15 5.79
CA VAL A 31 1.52 -20.30 4.33
C VAL A 31 2.75 -21.13 3.95
N GLN A 32 3.86 -20.94 4.64
CA GLN A 32 5.07 -21.73 4.48
C GLN A 32 4.82 -23.20 4.85
N ALA A 33 4.17 -23.48 5.98
CA ALA A 33 3.86 -24.83 6.44
C ALA A 33 2.83 -25.56 5.56
N ARG A 34 1.84 -24.83 5.03
CA ARG A 34 0.83 -25.35 4.10
C ARG A 34 1.42 -25.71 2.73
N GLY A 35 2.49 -25.03 2.32
CA GLY A 35 3.09 -25.16 0.99
C GLY A 35 2.17 -24.64 -0.13
N PHE A 36 2.49 -24.98 -1.37
CA PHE A 36 1.76 -24.48 -2.56
C PHE A 36 0.34 -25.06 -2.75
N GLY A 37 -0.13 -25.90 -1.83
CA GLY A 37 -1.46 -26.50 -1.87
C GLY A 37 -2.58 -25.47 -1.65
N GLY A 38 -3.25 -25.06 -2.73
CA GLY A 38 -4.34 -24.07 -2.72
C GLY A 38 -4.12 -22.86 -3.63
N TYR A 39 -2.97 -22.75 -4.28
CA TYR A 39 -2.71 -21.77 -5.33
C TYR A 39 -3.16 -22.33 -6.68
N ALA A 40 -3.77 -21.49 -7.51
CA ALA A 40 -4.39 -21.91 -8.77
C ALA A 40 -3.41 -21.87 -9.95
N GLY A 41 -2.34 -21.10 -9.88
CA GLY A 41 -1.43 -20.89 -11.01
C GLY A 41 -2.07 -20.07 -12.13
N ALA A 42 -2.87 -19.06 -11.79
CA ALA A 42 -3.50 -18.17 -12.76
C ALA A 42 -2.48 -17.29 -13.49
N ASP A 43 -1.45 -16.81 -12.79
CA ASP A 43 -0.42 -15.90 -13.30
C ASP A 43 0.98 -16.57 -13.38
N GLY A 44 1.07 -17.88 -13.15
CA GLY A 44 2.31 -18.65 -13.16
C GLY A 44 2.12 -20.10 -12.69
N THR A 45 3.19 -20.77 -12.28
CA THR A 45 3.01 -22.05 -11.56
C THR A 45 2.49 -21.80 -10.15
N PRO A 46 1.67 -22.70 -9.55
CA PRO A 46 1.24 -22.58 -8.15
C PRO A 46 2.40 -22.38 -7.17
N GLU A 47 3.57 -22.92 -7.49
CA GLU A 47 4.80 -22.76 -6.71
C GLU A 47 5.38 -21.34 -6.82
N GLN A 48 5.32 -20.71 -8.00
CA GLN A 48 5.74 -19.32 -8.19
C GLN A 48 4.77 -18.34 -7.50
N GLU A 49 3.46 -18.57 -7.60
CA GLU A 49 2.48 -17.75 -6.88
C GLU A 49 2.64 -17.85 -5.37
N TRP A 50 2.86 -19.06 -4.86
CA TRP A 50 3.14 -19.29 -3.45
C TRP A 50 4.41 -18.57 -2.98
N ARG A 51 5.51 -18.65 -3.76
CA ARG A 51 6.75 -17.92 -3.46
C ARG A 51 6.54 -16.41 -3.48
N SER A 52 5.88 -15.89 -4.52
CA SER A 52 5.56 -14.46 -4.63
C SER A 52 4.74 -13.98 -3.44
N HIS A 53 3.77 -14.78 -2.97
CA HIS A 53 2.98 -14.45 -1.79
C HIS A 53 3.83 -14.47 -0.50
N LEU A 54 4.75 -15.43 -0.33
CA LEU A 54 5.68 -15.43 0.80
C LEU A 54 6.60 -14.20 0.78
N ASP A 55 7.15 -13.85 -0.38
CA ASP A 55 8.01 -12.68 -0.56
C ASP A 55 7.23 -11.38 -0.25
N ALA A 56 5.97 -11.29 -0.65
CA ALA A 56 5.10 -10.16 -0.35
C ALA A 56 4.83 -10.03 1.17
N LEU A 57 4.49 -11.14 1.84
CA LEU A 57 4.28 -11.18 3.29
C LEU A 57 5.55 -10.80 4.06
N GLU A 58 6.72 -11.25 3.60
CA GLU A 58 8.01 -10.88 4.18
C GLU A 58 8.33 -9.39 3.97
N ALA A 59 8.18 -8.87 2.75
CA ALA A 59 8.41 -7.46 2.46
C ALA A 59 7.48 -6.54 3.26
N GLU A 60 6.21 -6.92 3.42
CA GLU A 60 5.25 -6.18 4.24
C GLU A 60 5.64 -6.22 5.73
N ARG A 61 6.10 -7.38 6.22
CA ARG A 61 6.60 -7.52 7.59
C ARG A 61 7.81 -6.64 7.82
N GLU A 62 8.84 -6.73 6.97
CA GLU A 62 10.06 -5.91 7.08
C GLU A 62 9.74 -4.41 7.07
N THR A 63 8.84 -3.98 6.19
CA THR A 63 8.37 -2.59 6.13
C THR A 63 7.68 -2.18 7.44
N THR A 64 6.84 -3.05 8.00
CA THR A 64 6.12 -2.80 9.26
C THR A 64 7.07 -2.81 10.48
N GLU A 65 8.10 -3.65 10.47
CA GLU A 65 9.12 -3.71 11.52
C GLU A 65 10.02 -2.47 11.52
N GLN A 66 10.49 -2.08 10.33
CA GLN A 66 11.28 -0.85 10.16
C GLN A 66 10.47 0.37 10.62
N LEU A 67 9.19 0.40 10.24
CA LEU A 67 8.26 1.40 10.70
C LEU A 67 8.16 1.44 12.24
N ALA A 68 7.91 0.30 12.88
CA ALA A 68 7.84 0.20 14.34
C ALA A 68 9.09 0.80 15.02
N ILE A 69 10.27 0.50 14.49
CA ILE A 69 11.56 1.00 15.00
C ILE A 69 11.67 2.52 14.84
N GLU A 70 11.33 3.06 13.66
CA GLU A 70 11.35 4.50 13.38
C GLU A 70 10.46 5.30 14.34
N LEU A 71 9.39 4.67 14.80
CA LEU A 71 8.39 5.24 15.71
C LEU A 71 8.72 5.02 17.19
N GLY A 72 9.94 4.56 17.48
CA GLY A 72 10.47 4.42 18.83
C GLY A 72 10.03 3.15 19.55
N ILE A 73 9.43 2.17 18.86
CA ILE A 73 9.21 0.85 19.46
C ILE A 73 10.58 0.17 19.62
N PRO A 74 10.96 -0.26 20.84
CA PRO A 74 12.23 -0.92 21.06
C PRO A 74 12.38 -2.17 20.16
N PRO A 75 13.51 -2.38 19.47
CA PRO A 75 13.71 -3.53 18.57
C PRO A 75 13.40 -4.88 19.22
N ARG A 76 13.73 -5.03 20.51
CA ARG A 76 13.39 -6.23 21.31
C ARG A 76 11.89 -6.57 21.39
N TRP A 77 11.01 -5.58 21.23
CA TRP A 77 9.56 -5.79 21.23
C TRP A 77 9.06 -6.19 19.85
N VAL A 78 9.64 -5.60 18.81
CA VAL A 78 9.45 -6.02 17.41
C VAL A 78 9.89 -7.47 17.22
N ASP A 79 11.08 -7.82 17.70
CA ASP A 79 11.59 -9.18 17.66
C ASP A 79 10.66 -10.17 18.37
N ARG A 80 10.18 -9.79 19.55
CA ARG A 80 9.25 -10.62 20.33
C ARG A 80 7.93 -10.84 19.61
N ALA A 81 7.37 -9.80 18.98
CA ALA A 81 6.14 -9.94 18.20
C ALA A 81 6.34 -10.89 17.00
N ARG A 82 7.47 -10.77 16.30
CA ARG A 82 7.84 -11.68 15.20
C ARG A 82 7.94 -13.13 15.65
N THR A 83 8.70 -13.38 16.71
CA THR A 83 8.90 -14.73 17.26
C THR A 83 7.59 -15.34 17.77
N ASN A 84 6.78 -14.57 18.50
CA ASN A 84 5.47 -15.03 18.99
C ASN A 84 4.56 -15.48 17.83
N GLY A 85 4.50 -14.70 16.75
CA GLY A 85 3.68 -15.03 15.59
C GLY A 85 4.11 -16.33 14.91
N ALA A 86 5.41 -16.49 14.69
CA ALA A 86 5.99 -17.70 14.09
C ALA A 86 5.76 -18.94 14.97
N GLU A 87 6.04 -18.86 16.27
CA GLU A 87 5.85 -19.97 17.21
C GLU A 87 4.37 -20.36 17.38
N ALA A 88 3.46 -19.38 17.35
CA ALA A 88 2.02 -19.66 17.45
C ALA A 88 1.46 -20.42 16.23
N ALA A 89 2.10 -20.27 15.06
CA ALA A 89 1.76 -21.06 13.87
C ALA A 89 2.18 -22.54 14.03
N GLU A 90 3.32 -22.81 14.68
CA GLU A 90 3.79 -24.18 14.96
C GLU A 90 2.88 -24.92 15.95
N LEU A 91 2.30 -24.19 16.92
CA LEU A 91 1.36 -24.75 17.89
C LEU A 91 -0.04 -25.01 17.31
N SER A 92 -0.36 -24.43 16.15
CA SER A 92 -1.63 -24.59 15.46
C SER A 92 -1.57 -25.69 14.39
N ALA A 93 -1.18 -26.91 14.78
CA ALA A 93 -1.60 -28.09 14.02
C ALA A 93 -3.11 -28.27 14.26
N PRO A 94 -4.00 -28.11 13.25
CA PRO A 94 -5.42 -28.11 13.49
C PRO A 94 -5.88 -29.53 13.83
N THR A 95 -6.30 -29.76 15.08
CA THR A 95 -7.11 -30.94 15.40
C THR A 95 -8.35 -30.89 14.52
N ALA A 96 -8.66 -31.99 13.81
CA ALA A 96 -9.71 -32.11 12.80
C ALA A 96 -11.11 -31.58 13.24
N ALA A 97 -11.34 -31.40 14.53
CA ALA A 97 -12.53 -30.78 15.10
C ALA A 97 -12.72 -29.30 14.73
N ILE A 98 -11.64 -28.52 14.55
CA ILE A 98 -11.75 -27.07 14.22
C ILE A 98 -12.01 -26.86 12.72
N ALA A 99 -11.46 -27.71 11.85
CA ALA A 99 -11.70 -27.65 10.41
C ALA A 99 -13.18 -27.90 10.04
N GLN A 100 -13.89 -28.74 10.80
CA GLN A 100 -15.33 -28.94 10.61
C GLN A 100 -16.18 -27.77 11.11
N ALA A 101 -15.74 -27.01 12.12
CA ALA A 101 -16.46 -25.84 12.62
C ALA A 101 -16.43 -24.64 11.66
N VAL A 102 -15.38 -24.53 10.83
CA VAL A 102 -15.28 -23.51 9.77
C VAL A 102 -16.05 -23.93 8.51
N ALA A 103 -16.14 -25.23 8.22
CA ALA A 103 -16.86 -25.75 7.06
C ALA A 103 -18.39 -25.82 7.26
N HIS A 104 -18.87 -25.92 8.50
CA HIS A 104 -20.30 -25.94 8.82
C HIS A 104 -20.60 -25.10 10.07
N PRO A 105 -20.91 -23.79 9.92
CA PRO A 105 -21.48 -23.05 11.03
C PRO A 105 -22.86 -23.64 11.34
N SER A 106 -22.96 -24.37 12.45
CA SER A 106 -24.22 -24.90 12.94
C SER A 106 -25.16 -23.73 13.25
N PRO A 107 -26.38 -23.68 12.69
CA PRO A 107 -27.32 -22.60 12.96
C PRO A 107 -28.01 -22.89 14.29
N ALA A 108 -27.36 -22.51 15.39
CA ALA A 108 -27.98 -22.54 16.70
C ALA A 108 -27.52 -21.35 17.55
N ALA A 109 -28.49 -20.52 17.89
CA ALA A 109 -28.47 -19.42 18.85
C ALA A 109 -27.71 -18.13 18.45
N GLY A 110 -28.46 -17.21 17.84
CA GLY A 110 -28.33 -15.75 17.96
C GLY A 110 -26.92 -15.17 18.02
N ILE A 111 -26.35 -14.85 16.86
CA ILE A 111 -25.20 -13.95 16.75
C ILE A 111 -25.67 -12.74 15.94
N PRO A 112 -25.60 -11.51 16.48
CA PRO A 112 -25.29 -10.40 15.56
C PRO A 112 -24.22 -9.40 16.01
N GLU A 113 -24.00 -9.14 17.31
CA GLU A 113 -23.15 -7.98 17.71
C GLU A 113 -21.66 -8.30 17.91
N ALA A 114 -21.33 -9.42 18.57
CA ALA A 114 -19.94 -9.73 18.90
C ALA A 114 -19.08 -10.05 17.66
N ALA A 115 -19.62 -10.79 16.69
CA ALA A 115 -18.91 -11.12 15.45
C ALA A 115 -18.76 -9.90 14.52
N ALA A 116 -19.78 -9.04 14.43
CA ALA A 116 -19.71 -7.79 13.69
C ALA A 116 -18.65 -6.82 14.29
N SER A 117 -18.53 -6.79 15.62
CA SER A 117 -17.51 -6.00 16.32
C SER A 117 -16.08 -6.49 16.03
N VAL A 118 -15.85 -7.80 15.95
CA VAL A 118 -14.52 -8.36 15.60
C VAL A 118 -14.13 -8.03 14.17
N SER A 119 -15.06 -8.17 13.20
CA SER A 119 -14.79 -7.81 11.80
C SER A 119 -14.55 -6.31 11.61
N LYS A 120 -15.33 -5.45 12.28
CA LYS A 120 -15.11 -4.00 12.28
C LYS A 120 -13.72 -3.63 12.79
N GLN A 121 -13.29 -4.25 13.90
CA GLN A 121 -11.98 -4.01 14.48
C GLN A 121 -10.85 -4.45 13.52
N LEU A 122 -10.99 -5.62 12.87
CA LEU A 122 -10.04 -6.11 11.89
C LEU A 122 -9.84 -5.15 10.71
N PHE A 123 -10.94 -4.68 10.11
CA PHE A 123 -10.90 -3.73 9.00
C PHE A 123 -10.30 -2.38 9.43
N THR A 124 -10.67 -1.90 10.61
CA THR A 124 -10.11 -0.66 11.18
C THR A 124 -8.60 -0.78 11.38
N ASP A 125 -8.12 -1.91 11.90
CA ASP A 125 -6.70 -2.12 12.15
C ASP A 125 -5.89 -2.24 10.85
N MET A 126 -6.48 -2.76 9.78
CA MET A 126 -5.87 -2.74 8.45
C MET A 126 -5.86 -1.31 7.88
N ALA A 127 -6.95 -0.55 8.02
CA ALA A 127 -7.06 0.82 7.52
C ALA A 127 -6.00 1.74 8.13
N VAL A 128 -5.70 1.59 9.42
CA VAL A 128 -4.68 2.38 10.14
C VAL A 128 -3.32 2.36 9.42
N VAL A 129 -2.93 1.24 8.81
CA VAL A 129 -1.63 1.13 8.15
C VAL A 129 -1.60 1.85 6.82
N ASP A 130 -2.65 1.68 6.01
CA ASP A 130 -2.78 2.42 4.76
C ASP A 130 -2.86 3.93 5.03
N VAL A 131 -3.61 4.37 6.06
CA VAL A 131 -3.65 5.76 6.52
C VAL A 131 -2.26 6.27 6.90
N TRP A 132 -1.48 5.46 7.60
CA TRP A 132 -0.11 5.84 7.96
C TRP A 132 0.77 6.01 6.71
N HIS A 133 0.73 5.07 5.77
CA HIS A 133 1.48 5.20 4.51
C HIS A 133 1.09 6.48 3.77
N VAL A 134 -0.20 6.80 3.69
CA VAL A 134 -0.65 8.06 3.06
C VAL A 134 -0.10 9.29 3.79
N HIS A 135 -0.14 9.34 5.13
CA HIS A 135 0.45 10.45 5.88
C HIS A 135 1.97 10.57 5.69
N ARG A 136 2.68 9.44 5.66
CA ARG A 136 4.13 9.39 5.42
C ARG A 136 4.46 9.88 4.01
N MET A 137 3.71 9.42 3.01
CA MET A 137 3.86 9.84 1.62
C MET A 137 3.54 11.32 1.44
N ALA A 138 2.51 11.83 2.11
CA ALA A 138 2.18 13.26 2.11
C ALA A 138 3.33 14.12 2.66
N LEU A 139 3.95 13.69 3.76
CA LEU A 139 5.13 14.35 4.33
C LEU A 139 6.34 14.29 3.39
N LEU A 140 6.62 13.14 2.77
CA LEU A 140 7.71 12.98 1.81
C LEU A 140 7.50 13.85 0.57
N SER A 141 6.29 13.88 0.02
CA SER A 141 5.92 14.73 -1.12
C SER A 141 6.16 16.20 -0.79
N ALA A 142 5.55 16.70 0.30
CA ALA A 142 5.68 18.10 0.69
C ALA A 142 7.14 18.50 0.95
N ALA A 143 7.91 17.64 1.64
CA ALA A 143 9.31 17.89 1.95
C ALA A 143 10.22 17.88 0.71
N ARG A 144 9.93 17.00 -0.25
CA ARG A 144 10.64 16.91 -1.52
C ARG A 144 10.33 18.09 -2.43
N ASP A 145 9.06 18.45 -2.57
CA ASP A 145 8.60 19.60 -3.37
C ASP A 145 9.24 20.91 -2.87
N ALA A 146 9.30 21.11 -1.55
CA ALA A 146 9.94 22.29 -0.95
C ALA A 146 11.46 22.33 -1.15
N ARG A 147 12.14 21.19 -1.28
CA ARG A 147 13.59 21.13 -1.57
C ARG A 147 13.86 21.29 -3.07
N LEU A 148 13.00 20.76 -3.92
CA LEU A 148 13.05 20.95 -5.38
C LEU A 148 12.84 22.42 -5.75
N SER A 149 11.80 23.07 -5.20
CA SER A 149 11.53 24.50 -5.45
C SER A 149 12.65 25.41 -4.93
N ALA A 150 13.32 25.02 -3.85
CA ALA A 150 14.49 25.71 -3.32
C ALA A 150 15.79 25.41 -4.09
N GLY A 151 15.76 24.57 -5.13
CA GLY A 151 16.95 24.16 -5.89
C GLY A 151 17.98 23.35 -5.09
N ARG A 152 17.57 22.76 -3.97
CA ARG A 152 18.46 22.01 -3.05
C ARG A 152 18.61 20.55 -3.46
N LEU A 153 17.58 19.95 -4.07
CA LEU A 153 17.63 18.55 -4.47
C LEU A 153 18.57 18.34 -5.66
N SER A 154 19.75 17.76 -5.42
CA SER A 154 20.81 17.60 -6.44
C SER A 154 20.46 16.60 -7.54
N LEU A 155 19.46 15.74 -7.30
CA LEU A 155 19.06 14.64 -8.17
C LEU A 155 17.98 15.03 -9.20
N GLY A 156 17.44 16.26 -9.14
CA GLY A 156 16.46 16.77 -10.10
C GLY A 156 15.08 16.11 -10.02
N ALA A 157 14.19 16.47 -10.95
CA ALA A 157 12.86 15.87 -11.07
C ALA A 157 12.90 14.58 -11.90
N ASP A 158 12.19 13.55 -11.45
CA ASP A 158 12.02 12.24 -12.11
C ASP A 158 10.52 12.01 -12.34
N PRO A 159 9.96 12.43 -13.50
CA PRO A 159 8.51 12.44 -13.71
C PRO A 159 7.86 11.06 -13.66
N VAL A 160 8.59 10.00 -14.04
CA VAL A 160 8.06 8.63 -14.04
C VAL A 160 7.96 8.11 -12.62
N ALA A 161 9.02 8.29 -11.81
CA ALA A 161 8.98 7.93 -10.41
C ALA A 161 7.91 8.74 -9.65
N ASP A 162 7.73 10.02 -10.02
CA ASP A 162 6.74 10.92 -9.42
C ASP A 162 5.30 10.46 -9.68
N MET A 163 4.99 10.11 -10.94
CA MET A 163 3.69 9.50 -11.27
C MET A 163 3.45 8.20 -10.50
N GLN A 164 4.46 7.32 -10.39
CA GLN A 164 4.31 6.06 -9.67
C GLN A 164 4.14 6.28 -8.16
N PHE A 165 4.83 7.26 -7.58
CA PHE A 165 4.64 7.66 -6.19
C PHE A 165 3.21 8.12 -5.93
N HIS A 166 2.68 9.04 -6.73
CA HIS A 166 1.31 9.51 -6.57
C HIS A 166 0.27 8.42 -6.83
N ARG A 167 0.53 7.50 -7.77
CA ARG A 167 -0.31 6.32 -7.98
C ARG A 167 -0.36 5.44 -6.73
N ASN A 168 0.78 5.19 -6.10
CA ASN A 168 0.85 4.39 -4.87
C ASN A 168 0.20 5.12 -3.67
N MET A 169 0.32 6.44 -3.58
CA MET A 169 -0.38 7.23 -2.57
C MET A 169 -1.88 7.08 -2.69
N ASN A 170 -2.40 7.20 -3.92
CA ASN A 170 -3.81 7.01 -4.23
C ASN A 170 -4.27 5.59 -3.92
N LEU A 171 -3.44 4.58 -4.20
CA LEU A 171 -3.76 3.19 -3.87
C LEU A 171 -3.93 2.99 -2.35
N HIS A 172 -2.97 3.44 -1.54
CA HIS A 172 -3.09 3.35 -0.08
C HIS A 172 -4.30 4.14 0.43
N HIS A 173 -4.57 5.33 -0.13
CA HIS A 173 -5.75 6.11 0.21
C HIS A 173 -7.05 5.36 -0.09
N GLN A 174 -7.16 4.78 -1.29
CA GLN A 174 -8.31 3.99 -1.70
C GLN A 174 -8.50 2.75 -0.81
N ARG A 175 -7.42 2.05 -0.45
CA ARG A 175 -7.45 0.91 0.47
C ARG A 175 -7.95 1.32 1.84
N ALA A 176 -7.41 2.40 2.41
CA ALA A 176 -7.87 2.94 3.69
C ALA A 176 -9.35 3.33 3.65
N ALA A 177 -9.81 3.95 2.56
CA ALA A 177 -11.20 4.30 2.35
C ALA A 177 -12.09 3.05 2.27
N GLY A 178 -11.73 2.07 1.45
CA GLY A 178 -12.45 0.80 1.30
C GLY A 178 -12.51 -0.03 2.58
N LEU A 179 -11.46 0.01 3.39
CA LEU A 179 -11.43 -0.63 4.70
C LEU A 179 -12.29 0.11 5.73
N SER A 180 -12.35 1.45 5.67
CA SER A 180 -13.27 2.25 6.47
C SER A 180 -14.73 1.96 6.12
N ASP A 181 -15.00 1.78 4.83
CA ASP A 181 -16.29 1.39 4.26
C ASP A 181 -16.72 -0.01 4.72
N ALA A 182 -15.82 -0.99 4.67
CA ALA A 182 -16.04 -2.35 5.18
C ALA A 182 -16.26 -2.37 6.71
N ALA A 183 -15.58 -1.49 7.45
CA ALA A 183 -15.75 -1.30 8.89
C ALA A 183 -17.02 -0.51 9.26
N GLN A 184 -17.73 0.08 8.28
CA GLN A 184 -18.86 0.98 8.49
C GLN A 184 -18.55 2.06 9.54
N LEU A 185 -17.38 2.71 9.40
CA LEU A 185 -16.96 3.75 10.33
C LEU A 185 -17.95 4.92 10.32
N SER A 186 -18.32 5.36 11.51
CA SER A 186 -19.07 6.61 11.70
C SER A 186 -18.20 7.83 11.38
N ALA A 187 -18.83 8.97 11.12
CA ALA A 187 -18.12 10.21 10.85
C ALA A 187 -17.03 10.56 11.89
N PRO A 188 -17.27 10.48 13.22
CA PRO A 188 -16.23 10.75 14.20
C PRO A 188 -15.14 9.66 14.25
N GLU A 189 -15.43 8.42 13.87
CA GLU A 189 -14.41 7.36 13.77
C GLU A 189 -13.48 7.58 12.58
N VAL A 190 -14.03 8.00 11.43
CA VAL A 190 -13.24 8.44 10.28
C VAL A 190 -12.40 9.65 10.68
N ASP A 191 -12.98 10.67 11.30
CA ASP A 191 -12.22 11.87 11.70
C ASP A 191 -11.11 11.53 12.70
N ALA A 192 -11.36 10.65 13.66
CA ALA A 192 -10.34 10.18 14.60
C ALA A 192 -9.21 9.38 13.91
N LEU A 193 -9.55 8.57 12.91
CA LEU A 193 -8.59 7.79 12.14
C LEU A 193 -7.61 8.69 11.36
N TRP A 194 -8.08 9.81 10.81
CA TRP A 194 -7.29 10.67 9.90
C TRP A 194 -6.74 11.95 10.54
N ASP A 195 -7.36 12.49 11.59
CA ASP A 195 -6.97 13.78 12.18
C ASP A 195 -7.15 13.90 13.70
N SER A 196 -7.20 12.77 14.43
CA SER A 196 -7.17 12.81 15.90
C SER A 196 -5.96 13.62 16.42
N PRO A 197 -6.04 14.18 17.64
CA PRO A 197 -4.91 14.88 18.26
C PRO A 197 -3.60 14.06 18.21
N GLN A 198 -3.68 12.74 18.39
CA GLN A 198 -2.55 11.82 18.34
C GLN A 198 -1.97 11.71 16.92
N VAL A 199 -2.82 11.59 15.89
CA VAL A 199 -2.37 11.61 14.49
C VAL A 199 -1.70 12.95 14.15
N ARG A 200 -2.24 14.07 14.65
CA ARG A 200 -1.61 15.39 14.47
C ARG A 200 -0.25 15.46 15.18
N THR A 201 -0.12 14.96 16.41
CA THR A 201 1.17 14.88 17.13
C THR A 201 2.17 13.99 16.40
N ALA A 202 1.77 12.80 15.94
CA ALA A 202 2.63 11.89 15.20
C ALA A 202 3.13 12.52 13.89
N ARG A 203 2.26 13.25 13.18
CA ARG A 203 2.62 14.01 11.97
C ARG A 203 3.67 15.07 12.26
N GLN A 204 3.54 15.80 13.38
CA GLN A 204 4.53 16.81 13.80
C GLN A 204 5.88 16.17 14.14
N GLN A 205 5.90 15.07 14.90
CA GLN A 205 7.13 14.35 15.22
C GLN A 205 7.83 13.79 13.98
N ALA A 206 7.06 13.22 13.05
CA ALA A 206 7.60 12.76 11.77
C ALA A 206 8.15 13.91 10.92
N ALA A 207 7.49 15.07 10.93
CA ALA A 207 7.98 16.27 10.25
C ALA A 207 9.32 16.76 10.85
N GLU A 208 9.45 16.78 12.18
CA GLU A 208 10.71 17.11 12.87
C GLU A 208 11.85 16.14 12.51
N GLN A 209 11.54 14.87 12.29
CA GLN A 209 12.51 13.88 11.82
C GLN A 209 12.94 14.15 10.38
N ILE A 210 11.98 14.36 9.46
CA ILE A 210 12.24 14.63 8.04
C ILE A 210 13.02 15.94 7.85
N ASN A 211 12.80 16.93 8.70
CA ASN A 211 13.55 18.20 8.69
C ASN A 211 15.03 18.02 9.06
N ARG A 212 15.40 16.92 9.73
CA ARG A 212 16.79 16.58 10.06
C ARG A 212 17.49 15.75 8.98
N TRP A 213 16.76 15.27 7.97
CA TRP A 213 17.35 14.47 6.88
C TRP A 213 18.06 15.34 5.87
N ASP A 214 19.17 14.81 5.36
CA ASP A 214 19.77 15.31 4.14
C ASP A 214 18.95 14.93 2.91
N ASP A 215 19.33 15.48 1.76
CA ASP A 215 18.57 15.30 0.51
C ASP A 215 18.67 13.85 -0.01
N LEU A 216 19.76 13.14 0.30
CA LEU A 216 19.96 11.75 -0.12
C LEU A 216 19.02 10.81 0.65
N GLN A 217 18.93 10.98 1.98
CA GLN A 217 18.05 10.20 2.84
C GLN A 217 16.58 10.45 2.47
N LEU A 218 16.21 11.71 2.20
CA LEU A 218 14.86 12.02 1.75
C LEU A 218 14.52 11.33 0.43
N GLU A 219 15.39 11.46 -0.57
CA GLU A 219 15.15 10.89 -1.89
C GLU A 219 15.13 9.35 -1.82
N PHE A 220 16.00 8.73 -1.02
CA PHE A 220 15.99 7.29 -0.77
C PHE A 220 14.64 6.83 -0.19
N GLU A 221 14.16 7.50 0.87
CA GLU A 221 12.89 7.19 1.50
C GLU A 221 11.70 7.44 0.57
N TRP A 222 11.74 8.50 -0.24
CA TRP A 222 10.72 8.76 -1.25
C TRP A 222 10.69 7.67 -2.33
N ARG A 223 11.86 7.24 -2.84
CA ARG A 223 11.98 6.18 -3.85
C ARG A 223 11.52 4.80 -3.36
N ARG A 224 11.47 4.55 -2.06
CA ARG A 224 10.86 3.31 -1.54
C ARG A 224 9.40 3.18 -1.95
N TYR A 225 8.69 4.30 -2.05
CA TYR A 225 7.29 4.36 -2.46
C TYR A 225 7.08 4.49 -3.96
N THR A 226 8.12 4.47 -4.79
CA THR A 226 7.99 4.50 -6.26
C THR A 226 8.02 3.09 -6.86
N ARG A 227 8.16 2.05 -6.03
CA ARG A 227 8.12 0.66 -6.49
C ARG A 227 6.70 0.30 -6.93
N PRO A 228 6.51 -0.33 -8.09
CA PRO A 228 5.20 -0.85 -8.48
C PRO A 228 4.71 -1.84 -7.41
N THR A 229 3.46 -1.70 -7.01
CA THR A 229 2.77 -2.74 -6.22
C THR A 229 1.70 -3.39 -7.09
N THR A 230 1.55 -4.70 -6.92
CA THR A 230 0.49 -5.52 -7.53
C THR A 230 -0.74 -5.65 -6.65
N ASP A 231 -0.72 -5.03 -5.47
CA ASP A 231 -1.79 -5.19 -4.50
C ASP A 231 -3.09 -4.53 -4.99
N PRO A 232 -4.24 -5.19 -4.81
CA PRO A 232 -5.51 -4.60 -5.17
C PRO A 232 -5.84 -3.43 -4.23
N ALA A 233 -6.56 -2.44 -4.78
CA ALA A 233 -7.07 -1.29 -4.03
C ALA A 233 -8.14 -1.67 -2.99
N LEU A 234 -8.82 -2.79 -3.19
CA LEU A 234 -9.76 -3.38 -2.26
C LEU A 234 -9.35 -4.83 -2.01
N PRO A 235 -9.06 -5.23 -0.77
CA PRO A 235 -8.82 -6.62 -0.47
C PRO A 235 -9.99 -7.53 -0.91
N PRO A 236 -9.72 -8.74 -1.43
CA PRO A 236 -10.70 -9.59 -2.10
C PRO A 236 -11.84 -10.10 -1.19
N TYR A 237 -11.65 -10.02 0.13
CA TYR A 237 -12.64 -10.41 1.13
C TYR A 237 -13.61 -9.29 1.52
N ILE A 238 -13.46 -8.08 0.97
CA ILE A 238 -14.45 -7.01 1.14
C ILE A 238 -15.59 -7.25 0.13
N PRO A 239 -16.84 -7.38 0.59
CA PRO A 239 -17.98 -7.56 -0.32
C PRO A 239 -18.16 -6.35 -1.22
N VAL A 240 -17.96 -6.55 -2.52
CA VAL A 240 -18.20 -5.54 -3.57
C VAL A 240 -19.45 -5.88 -4.36
N ASP A 241 -20.14 -4.84 -4.82
CA ASP A 241 -21.22 -4.95 -5.78
C ASP A 241 -20.63 -5.46 -7.12
N PRO A 242 -21.13 -6.57 -7.67
CA PRO A 242 -20.59 -7.15 -8.90
C PRO A 242 -20.76 -6.26 -10.14
N ASP A 243 -21.72 -5.34 -10.14
CA ASP A 243 -22.00 -4.45 -11.29
C ASP A 243 -21.14 -3.17 -11.25
N THR A 244 -20.78 -2.70 -10.06
CA THR A 244 -20.05 -1.43 -9.88
C THR A 244 -18.62 -1.59 -9.38
N GLY A 245 -18.27 -2.75 -8.81
CA GLY A 245 -16.99 -3.01 -8.15
C GLY A 245 -16.79 -2.21 -6.86
N ALA A 246 -17.80 -1.46 -6.41
CA ALA A 246 -17.74 -0.65 -5.19
C ALA A 246 -18.09 -1.50 -3.96
N PRO A 247 -17.57 -1.18 -2.77
CA PRO A 247 -17.98 -1.82 -1.52
C PRO A 247 -19.50 -1.72 -1.35
N THR A 248 -20.14 -2.81 -0.90
CA THR A 248 -21.59 -2.81 -0.61
C THR A 248 -21.94 -2.10 0.70
N THR A 249 -20.93 -1.80 1.52
CA THR A 249 -21.05 -1.05 2.77
C THR A 249 -20.25 0.24 2.67
N HIS A 250 -20.71 1.31 3.32
CA HIS A 250 -20.04 2.61 3.27
C HIS A 250 -19.84 3.19 4.67
N ALA A 251 -18.73 3.89 4.86
CA ALA A 251 -18.50 4.76 6.00
C ALA A 251 -19.43 5.98 5.91
N GLN A 252 -19.72 6.59 7.06
CA GLN A 252 -20.62 7.75 7.12
C GLN A 252 -19.94 9.06 6.72
N ALA A 253 -18.62 9.07 6.57
CA ALA A 253 -17.85 10.22 6.12
C ALA A 253 -16.75 9.78 5.15
N ARG A 254 -16.42 10.68 4.22
CA ARG A 254 -15.32 10.47 3.28
C ARG A 254 -13.98 10.82 3.95
N PRO A 255 -12.92 10.02 3.74
CA PRO A 255 -11.58 10.40 4.19
C PRO A 255 -11.09 11.69 3.49
N PRO A 256 -10.18 12.46 4.12
CA PRO A 256 -9.56 13.63 3.49
C PRO A 256 -8.87 13.26 2.18
N ASP A 257 -8.94 14.14 1.17
CA ASP A 257 -8.29 13.88 -0.11
C ASP A 257 -6.75 13.96 0.03
N PRO A 258 -5.98 13.20 -0.78
CA PRO A 258 -4.51 13.20 -0.74
C PRO A 258 -3.88 14.60 -0.79
N ASP A 259 -4.42 15.52 -1.60
CA ASP A 259 -3.94 16.91 -1.71
C ASP A 259 -4.11 17.69 -0.40
N GLU A 260 -5.21 17.44 0.33
CA GLU A 260 -5.44 18.03 1.64
C GLU A 260 -4.43 17.50 2.65
N LEU A 261 -4.12 16.19 2.60
CA LEU A 261 -3.11 15.57 3.45
C LEU A 261 -1.71 16.12 3.16
N ILE A 262 -1.36 16.37 1.89
CA ILE A 262 -0.11 17.04 1.51
C ILE A 262 -0.06 18.47 2.07
N ALA A 263 -1.16 19.23 2.00
CA ALA A 263 -1.22 20.57 2.57
C ALA A 263 -1.03 20.57 4.10
N ARG A 264 -1.70 19.63 4.79
CA ARG A 264 -1.54 19.43 6.24
C ARG A 264 -0.11 19.01 6.61
N ALA A 265 0.54 18.20 5.76
CA ALA A 265 1.92 17.78 5.93
C ALA A 265 2.91 18.93 5.71
N ALA A 266 2.68 19.77 4.70
CA ALA A 266 3.47 20.99 4.45
C ALA A 266 3.42 21.95 5.65
N ALA A 267 2.23 22.16 6.23
CA ALA A 267 2.07 22.95 7.44
C ALA A 267 2.85 22.38 8.63
N ALA A 268 2.85 21.05 8.81
CA ALA A 268 3.63 20.40 9.88
C ALA A 268 5.15 20.52 9.67
N LEU A 269 5.61 20.54 8.43
CA LEU A 269 7.03 20.77 8.10
C LEU A 269 7.46 22.23 8.26
N GLY A 270 6.53 23.15 8.55
CA GLY A 270 6.79 24.59 8.60
C GLY A 270 7.07 25.19 7.22
N ILE A 271 6.57 24.56 6.15
CA ILE A 271 6.73 25.04 4.78
C ILE A 271 5.72 26.17 4.55
N ASP A 272 6.23 27.33 4.20
CA ASP A 272 5.41 28.49 3.87
C ASP A 272 4.73 28.30 2.50
N PRO A 273 3.39 28.29 2.42
CA PRO A 273 2.67 28.16 1.17
C PRO A 273 2.96 29.29 0.17
N GLU A 274 3.33 30.50 0.63
CA GLU A 274 3.66 31.64 -0.24
C GLU A 274 5.09 31.59 -0.79
N ARG A 275 5.96 30.79 -0.17
CA ARG A 275 7.35 30.61 -0.59
C ARG A 275 7.53 29.44 -1.57
N THR A 276 6.49 28.63 -1.74
CA THR A 276 6.53 27.45 -2.60
C THR A 276 5.96 27.83 -3.96
N ASP A 277 6.82 28.22 -4.91
CA ASP A 277 6.50 28.12 -6.33
C ASP A 277 6.31 26.63 -6.64
N ARG A 278 5.12 26.11 -6.33
CA ARG A 278 4.70 24.77 -6.72
C ARG A 278 4.78 24.75 -8.24
N LEU A 279 5.81 24.13 -8.80
CA LEU A 279 5.76 23.72 -10.20
C LEU A 279 4.57 22.76 -10.30
N PRO A 280 3.48 23.13 -10.97
CA PRO A 280 2.32 22.28 -11.05
C PRO A 280 2.68 21.18 -12.05
N ILE A 281 3.19 20.04 -11.58
CA ILE A 281 3.13 18.81 -12.37
C ILE A 281 1.68 18.33 -12.28
N ARG A 282 0.79 19.03 -13.01
CA ARG A 282 -0.55 18.54 -13.27
C ARG A 282 -0.40 17.35 -14.21
N LEU A 283 -1.19 16.30 -13.98
CA LEU A 283 -1.28 15.11 -14.83
C LEU A 283 -1.42 15.44 -16.34
N ALA A 284 -1.96 16.62 -16.67
CA ALA A 284 -2.05 17.15 -18.03
C ALA A 284 -0.67 17.36 -18.69
N THR A 285 0.36 17.74 -17.92
CA THR A 285 1.68 18.06 -18.44
C THR A 285 2.47 16.81 -18.86
N ALA A 286 2.23 15.65 -18.25
CA ALA A 286 2.89 14.40 -18.67
C ALA A 286 2.39 13.92 -20.04
N ILE A 287 1.11 14.13 -20.35
CA ILE A 287 0.53 13.82 -21.66
C ILE A 287 1.00 14.85 -22.70
N ASP A 288 1.00 16.14 -22.37
CA ASP A 288 1.47 17.19 -23.29
C ASP A 288 2.99 17.15 -23.56
N ILE A 289 3.79 16.63 -22.63
CA ILE A 289 5.23 16.37 -22.84
C ILE A 289 5.44 15.09 -23.67
N ALA A 290 4.60 14.07 -23.52
CA ALA A 290 4.68 12.82 -24.29
C ALA A 290 4.10 12.94 -25.71
N LEU A 291 3.19 13.89 -25.95
CA LEU A 291 2.60 14.21 -27.23
C LEU A 291 2.90 15.68 -27.58
N PRO A 292 4.02 15.98 -28.26
CA PRO A 292 4.17 17.29 -28.88
C PRO A 292 2.95 17.56 -29.77
N GLY A 293 2.33 18.73 -29.56
CA GLY A 293 1.13 19.18 -30.25
C GLY A 293 1.22 18.95 -31.76
N THR A 294 0.11 18.46 -32.31
CA THR A 294 -0.14 18.13 -33.71
C THR A 294 0.64 18.98 -34.72
N ASP A 295 1.72 18.41 -35.25
CA ASP A 295 2.02 18.53 -36.68
C ASP A 295 1.58 17.21 -37.33
N ALA A 296 0.81 17.32 -38.41
CA ALA A 296 0.28 16.20 -39.16
C ALA A 296 1.39 15.17 -39.42
N ARG A 297 1.32 14.01 -38.75
CA ARG A 297 2.07 12.84 -39.19
C ARG A 297 1.42 12.37 -40.48
N ASP A 298 1.94 12.85 -41.59
CA ASP A 298 1.83 12.16 -42.87
C ASP A 298 2.42 10.76 -42.66
N TRP A 299 1.53 9.80 -42.40
CA TRP A 299 1.87 8.40 -42.43
C TRP A 299 2.07 8.02 -43.89
N ALA A 300 3.26 8.31 -44.42
CA ALA A 300 3.66 7.76 -45.69
C ALA A 300 3.70 6.23 -45.53
N PRO A 301 2.94 5.46 -46.32
CA PRO A 301 3.04 4.01 -46.29
C PRO A 301 4.48 3.60 -46.64
N ASP A 302 5.03 2.66 -45.87
CA ASP A 302 6.35 2.08 -46.11
C ASP A 302 6.50 1.66 -47.59
N PRO A 303 7.66 1.93 -48.22
CA PRO A 303 7.92 1.40 -49.56
C PRO A 303 7.93 -0.12 -49.50
N ALA A 304 7.07 -0.74 -50.31
CA ALA A 304 6.92 -2.19 -50.38
C ALA A 304 8.28 -2.89 -50.56
N THR A 305 8.66 -3.68 -49.57
CA THR A 305 9.86 -4.51 -49.60
C THR A 305 9.71 -5.54 -50.71
N ALA A 306 10.56 -5.47 -51.73
CA ALA A 306 10.63 -6.49 -52.77
C ALA A 306 10.95 -7.86 -52.15
N PRO A 307 10.33 -8.96 -52.63
CA PRO A 307 10.60 -10.29 -52.09
C PRO A 307 12.06 -10.69 -52.38
N PRO A 308 12.71 -11.45 -51.47
CA PRO A 308 14.10 -11.85 -51.64
C PRO A 308 14.29 -12.78 -52.85
N PRO A 309 15.45 -12.74 -53.52
CA PRO A 309 15.72 -13.58 -54.68
C PRO A 309 15.76 -15.06 -54.30
N THR A 310 15.12 -15.87 -55.13
CA THR A 310 15.04 -17.33 -55.05
C THR A 310 16.43 -17.95 -55.03
N SER A 311 16.71 -18.74 -54.00
CA SER A 311 17.97 -19.48 -53.85
C SER A 311 18.07 -20.55 -54.94
N LEU A 312 18.99 -20.39 -55.88
CA LEU A 312 19.38 -21.45 -56.82
C LEU A 312 20.12 -22.55 -56.05
N ARG A 313 19.53 -23.74 -56.05
CA ARG A 313 20.09 -25.00 -55.54
C ARG A 313 21.41 -25.33 -56.27
N PRO A 314 22.50 -25.72 -55.60
CA PRO A 314 23.68 -26.21 -56.29
C PRO A 314 23.46 -27.62 -56.84
N ASP A 315 23.88 -27.79 -58.09
CA ASP A 315 23.92 -29.01 -58.88
C ASP A 315 24.84 -30.07 -58.23
N LEU A 316 24.31 -31.25 -57.93
CA LEU A 316 25.09 -32.40 -57.47
C LEU A 316 25.47 -33.21 -58.71
N GLY A 317 26.74 -33.12 -59.11
CA GLY A 317 27.31 -33.92 -60.19
C GLY A 317 27.28 -35.42 -59.89
N PRO A 318 27.45 -36.29 -60.92
CA PRO A 318 27.19 -37.72 -60.78
C PRO A 318 28.34 -38.46 -60.08
N GLU A 319 27.99 -39.32 -59.13
CA GLU A 319 28.91 -40.23 -58.42
C GLU A 319 29.33 -41.45 -59.26
N PRO A 320 30.52 -42.04 -58.99
CA PRO A 320 30.94 -43.34 -59.53
C PRO A 320 30.25 -44.55 -58.87
#